data_AF-I7GI86-F1
#
_entry.id   AF-I7GI86-F1
#
_cell.length_a   1.000
_cell.length_b   1.000
_cell.length_c   1.000
_cell.angle_alpha   90.00
_cell.angle_beta   90.00
_cell.angle_gamma   90.00
#
_symmetry.space_group_name_H-M   'P 1'
#
loop_
_entity.id
_entity.type
_entity.pdbx_description
1 polymer ?
#
loop_
_entity_poly.entity_id
_entity_poly.type
_entity_poly.pdbx_seq_one_letter_code
_entity_poly.pdbx_strand_id
1 'polypeptide(L)'
;MRNKLQSYVNAGTPMYLVIFPEGTRYNPEQTKVLSASQAFAAQRGLAVLKHVLTPRIKATHVAFDCMKNYLDAIYDVTVVYEGKDNGGQRRESPTMTEFLCKECPKIHIHIDRIDKKDVPEEQEHMRRWLHERFEIKDKMLIEFYESPDPERRKRFPGKSVNSKLSIKKTLPSMLILSGLTAGMLMTDAGRKLYVNTWIYGTLLGCLWVTIKA
;
A
#
# COMPACT_ATOMS: atom_id res chain seq x y z
N MET A 1 13.07 -13.80 9.65
CA MET A 1 12.10 -12.79 10.13
C MET A 1 11.99 -12.81 11.65
N ARG A 2 11.56 -13.93 12.26
CA ARG A 2 11.42 -14.12 13.72
C ARG A 2 12.56 -13.50 14.55
N ASN A 3 13.80 -13.96 14.36
CA ASN A 3 14.95 -13.49 15.16
C ASN A 3 15.18 -11.97 15.08
N LYS A 4 14.94 -11.36 13.92
CA LYS A 4 15.09 -9.90 13.74
C LYS A 4 13.99 -9.15 14.49
N LEU A 5 12.73 -9.58 14.37
CA LEU A 5 11.61 -8.98 15.09
C LEU A 5 11.80 -9.12 16.61
N GLN A 6 12.22 -10.30 17.08
CA GLN A 6 12.48 -10.50 18.50
C GLN A 6 13.60 -9.61 19.02
N SER A 7 14.68 -9.43 18.25
CA SER A 7 15.77 -8.51 18.60
C SER A 7 15.25 -7.08 18.79
N TYR A 8 14.43 -6.58 17.87
CA TYR A 8 13.86 -5.24 17.99
C TYR A 8 12.88 -5.10 19.16
N VAL A 9 12.05 -6.12 19.40
CA VAL A 9 11.12 -6.15 20.55
C VAL A 9 11.90 -6.13 21.86
N ASN A 10 12.95 -6.95 21.97
CA ASN A 10 13.81 -7.01 23.16
C ASN A 10 14.58 -5.70 23.40
N ALA A 11 14.94 -4.98 22.32
CA ALA A 11 15.56 -3.67 22.41
C ALA A 11 14.59 -2.54 22.80
N GLY A 12 13.28 -2.80 22.86
CA GLY A 12 12.26 -1.79 23.16
C GLY A 12 12.13 -0.70 22.09
N THR A 13 12.57 -0.96 20.86
CA THR A 13 12.61 0.04 19.80
C THR A 13 11.18 0.38 19.30
N PRO A 14 10.77 1.67 19.29
CA PRO A 14 9.54 2.12 18.66
C PRO A 14 9.47 1.74 17.17
N MET A 15 8.60 0.78 16.80
CA MET A 15 8.48 0.32 15.41
C MET A 15 7.03 0.10 14.96
N TYR A 16 6.81 0.27 13.65
CA TYR A 16 5.61 -0.16 12.93
C TYR A 16 6.00 -1.22 11.90
N LEU A 17 5.20 -2.27 11.78
CA LEU A 17 5.39 -3.33 10.79
C LEU A 17 4.23 -3.33 9.80
N VAL A 18 4.55 -3.18 8.52
CA VAL A 18 3.57 -3.28 7.42
C VAL A 18 3.73 -4.64 6.75
N ILE A 19 2.64 -5.39 6.64
CA ILE A 19 2.60 -6.70 5.99
C ILE A 19 1.56 -6.65 4.88
N PHE A 20 1.89 -7.22 3.72
CA PHE A 20 0.96 -7.44 2.62
C PHE A 20 0.67 -8.95 2.52
N PRO A 21 -0.40 -9.46 3.16
CA PRO A 21 -0.68 -10.89 3.18
C PRO A 21 -0.91 -11.51 1.79
N GLU A 22 -1.30 -10.71 0.80
CA GLU A 22 -1.49 -11.12 -0.61
C GLU A 22 -0.17 -11.58 -1.27
N GLY A 23 0.98 -11.12 -0.76
CA GLY A 23 2.31 -11.47 -1.27
C GLY A 23 2.71 -10.76 -2.58
N THR A 24 1.75 -10.21 -3.32
CA THR A 24 1.97 -9.36 -4.48
C THR A 24 0.89 -8.28 -4.56
N ARG A 25 1.06 -7.31 -5.46
CA ARG A 25 0.03 -6.30 -5.73
C ARG A 25 -1.07 -6.92 -6.58
N TYR A 26 -2.33 -6.63 -6.23
CA TYR A 26 -3.46 -6.93 -7.10
C TYR A 26 -3.33 -6.15 -8.40
N ASN A 27 -3.29 -6.86 -9.53
CA ASN A 27 -3.38 -6.26 -10.86
C ASN A 27 -4.48 -6.98 -11.66
N PRO A 28 -5.55 -6.27 -12.08
CA PRO A 28 -6.65 -6.84 -12.85
C PRO A 28 -6.22 -7.37 -14.23
N GLU A 29 -5.11 -6.88 -14.78
CA GLU A 29 -4.55 -7.32 -16.07
C GLU A 29 -3.75 -8.63 -15.94
N GLN A 30 -3.35 -9.01 -14.72
CA GLN A 30 -2.60 -10.23 -14.45
C GLN A 30 -3.54 -11.43 -14.18
N THR A 31 -4.28 -11.84 -15.20
CA THR A 31 -5.28 -12.92 -15.11
C THR A 31 -4.71 -14.23 -14.54
N LYS A 32 -3.44 -14.56 -14.82
CA LYS A 32 -2.79 -15.78 -14.31
C LYS A 32 -2.65 -15.78 -12.79
N VAL A 33 -2.32 -14.64 -12.19
CA VAL A 33 -2.16 -14.52 -10.72
C VAL A 33 -3.52 -14.59 -10.04
N LEU A 34 -4.51 -13.92 -10.63
CA LEU A 34 -5.90 -13.94 -10.15
C LEU A 34 -6.48 -15.35 -10.19
N SER A 35 -6.38 -16.05 -11.34
CA SER A 35 -6.91 -17.40 -11.48
C SER A 35 -6.21 -18.39 -10.56
N ALA A 36 -4.89 -18.28 -10.38
CA ALA A 36 -4.16 -19.10 -9.40
C ALA A 36 -4.58 -18.83 -7.95
N SER A 37 -4.86 -17.56 -7.61
CA SER A 37 -5.37 -17.19 -6.29
C SER A 37 -6.77 -17.76 -6.03
N GLN A 38 -7.66 -17.64 -7.02
CA GLN A 38 -9.03 -18.15 -6.95
C GLN A 38 -9.05 -19.68 -6.89
N ALA A 39 -8.23 -20.36 -7.70
CA ALA A 39 -8.06 -21.80 -7.64
C ALA A 39 -7.53 -22.26 -6.26
N PHE A 40 -6.58 -21.52 -5.69
CA PHE A 40 -6.08 -21.80 -4.34
C PHE A 40 -7.18 -21.67 -3.28
N ALA A 41 -8.03 -20.65 -3.36
CA ALA A 41 -9.17 -20.49 -2.46
C ALA A 41 -10.17 -21.65 -2.61
N ALA A 42 -10.56 -21.97 -3.85
CA ALA A 42 -11.49 -23.06 -4.15
C ALA A 42 -10.98 -24.43 -3.67
N GLN A 43 -9.70 -24.75 -3.91
CA GLN A 43 -9.08 -26.01 -3.45
C GLN A 43 -9.03 -26.14 -1.92
N ARG A 44 -9.05 -25.02 -1.19
CA ARG A 44 -9.00 -24.98 0.27
C ARG A 44 -10.37 -24.78 0.92
N GLY A 45 -11.45 -24.80 0.12
CA GLY A 45 -12.81 -24.56 0.60
C GLY A 45 -13.02 -23.16 1.16
N LEU A 46 -12.26 -22.18 0.68
CA LEU A 46 -12.34 -20.77 1.08
C LEU A 46 -13.19 -19.99 0.07
N ALA A 47 -13.79 -18.88 0.50
CA ALA A 47 -14.53 -18.00 -0.39
C ALA A 47 -13.62 -17.46 -1.52
N VAL A 48 -14.13 -17.47 -2.75
CA VAL A 48 -13.39 -16.99 -3.91
C VAL A 48 -13.53 -15.46 -3.99
N LEU A 49 -12.41 -14.75 -3.84
CA LEU A 49 -12.35 -13.29 -3.82
C LEU A 49 -12.16 -12.72 -5.25
N LYS A 50 -12.72 -11.54 -5.52
CA LYS A 50 -12.73 -10.90 -6.86
C LYS A 50 -11.78 -9.71 -6.97
N HIS A 51 -11.79 -8.84 -5.95
CA HIS A 51 -11.08 -7.57 -5.90
C HIS A 51 -9.84 -7.60 -4.99
N VAL A 52 -9.57 -8.71 -4.32
CA VAL A 52 -8.35 -8.93 -3.54
C VAL A 52 -7.80 -10.34 -3.80
N LEU A 53 -6.49 -10.53 -3.58
CA LEU A 53 -5.90 -11.86 -3.62
C LEU A 53 -6.11 -12.60 -2.30
N THR A 54 -6.04 -13.93 -2.36
CA THR A 54 -6.20 -14.80 -1.21
C THR A 54 -4.99 -14.66 -0.27
N PRO A 55 -5.19 -14.28 1.01
CA PRO A 55 -4.08 -13.96 1.89
C PRO A 55 -3.26 -15.20 2.28
N ARG A 56 -1.95 -15.00 2.48
CA ARG A 56 -1.00 -15.97 3.00
C ARG A 56 -0.72 -15.69 4.47
N ILE A 57 -1.01 -16.67 5.33
CA ILE A 57 -0.90 -16.50 6.79
C ILE A 57 0.53 -16.41 7.33
N LYS A 58 1.51 -17.10 6.72
CA LYS A 58 2.82 -17.38 7.36
C LYS A 58 3.50 -16.13 7.93
N ALA A 59 3.57 -15.04 7.15
CA ALA A 59 4.23 -13.81 7.58
C ALA A 59 3.46 -13.11 8.71
N THR A 60 2.13 -13.03 8.59
CA THR A 60 1.24 -12.43 9.59
C THR A 60 1.32 -13.18 10.93
N HIS A 61 1.26 -14.51 10.89
CA HIS A 61 1.35 -15.35 12.09
C HIS A 61 2.69 -15.19 12.80
N VAL A 62 3.80 -15.27 12.05
CA VAL A 62 5.14 -15.06 12.62
C VAL A 62 5.29 -13.67 13.21
N ALA A 63 4.78 -12.63 12.54
CA ALA A 63 4.85 -11.27 13.04
C ALA A 63 4.05 -11.07 14.34
N PHE A 64 2.80 -11.55 14.36
CA PHE A 64 1.94 -11.43 15.53
C PHE A 64 2.50 -12.22 16.72
N ASP A 65 2.91 -13.46 16.50
CA ASP A 65 3.51 -14.33 17.55
C ASP A 65 4.74 -13.68 18.21
N CYS A 66 5.60 -13.04 17.42
CA CYS A 66 6.80 -12.38 17.95
C CYS A 66 6.51 -11.04 18.65
N MET A 67 5.46 -10.32 18.22
CA MET A 67 5.23 -8.94 18.63
C MET A 67 3.98 -8.74 19.50
N LYS A 68 3.20 -9.78 19.82
CA LYS A 68 1.92 -9.65 20.56
C LYS A 68 2.00 -8.89 21.89
N ASN A 69 3.13 -8.98 22.58
CA ASN A 69 3.38 -8.26 23.83
C ASN A 69 3.75 -6.79 23.62
N TYR A 70 4.27 -6.45 22.44
CA TYR A 70 4.70 -5.11 22.05
C TYR A 70 3.62 -4.34 21.27
N LEU A 71 2.74 -5.05 20.55
CA LEU A 71 1.67 -4.45 19.76
C LEU A 71 0.52 -3.97 20.67
N ASP A 72 -0.06 -2.83 20.31
CA ASP A 72 -1.32 -2.33 20.88
C ASP A 72 -2.53 -2.77 20.05
N ALA A 73 -2.42 -2.67 18.72
CA ALA A 73 -3.51 -2.95 17.78
C ALA A 73 -2.95 -3.25 16.39
N ILE A 74 -3.77 -3.91 15.57
CA ILE A 74 -3.53 -4.10 14.13
C ILE A 74 -4.40 -3.11 13.37
N TYR A 75 -3.79 -2.34 12.46
CA TYR A 75 -4.52 -1.46 11.56
C TYR A 75 -4.70 -2.15 10.22
N ASP A 76 -5.95 -2.46 9.91
CA ASP A 76 -6.35 -3.03 8.64
C ASP A 76 -6.67 -1.91 7.65
N VAL A 77 -5.79 -1.71 6.66
CA VAL A 77 -5.84 -0.58 5.73
C VAL A 77 -6.17 -1.07 4.31
N THR A 78 -7.18 -0.46 3.71
CA THR A 78 -7.54 -0.66 2.30
C THR A 78 -7.46 0.68 1.58
N VAL A 79 -6.69 0.72 0.49
CA VAL A 79 -6.47 1.93 -0.30
C VAL A 79 -7.03 1.74 -1.71
N VAL A 80 -7.82 2.71 -2.16
CA VAL A 80 -8.38 2.76 -3.51
C VAL A 80 -8.02 4.09 -4.17
N TYR A 81 -7.55 4.02 -5.40
CA TYR A 81 -7.19 5.16 -6.23
C TYR A 81 -8.33 5.44 -7.21
N GLU A 82 -8.93 6.62 -7.14
CA GLU A 82 -9.95 7.08 -8.10
C GLU A 82 -9.28 7.70 -9.33
N GLY A 83 -9.92 7.60 -10.50
CA GLY A 83 -9.47 8.26 -11.74
C GLY A 83 -9.00 7.32 -12.85
N LYS A 84 -8.82 6.03 -12.55
CA LYS A 84 -8.54 4.99 -13.57
C LYS A 84 -9.71 4.02 -13.79
N ASP A 85 -10.89 4.27 -13.25
CA ASP A 85 -12.05 3.41 -13.44
C ASP A 85 -12.77 3.71 -14.76
N ASN A 86 -12.73 2.77 -15.71
CA ASN A 86 -13.51 2.86 -16.95
C ASN A 86 -14.90 2.26 -16.71
N GLY A 87 -15.84 3.06 -16.17
CA GLY A 87 -17.24 2.64 -16.06
C GLY A 87 -17.49 1.50 -15.05
N GLY A 88 -16.74 1.47 -13.94
CA GLY A 88 -16.90 0.48 -12.86
C GLY A 88 -15.85 -0.64 -12.88
N GLN A 89 -15.00 -0.72 -13.90
CA GLN A 89 -13.91 -1.70 -13.95
C GLN A 89 -12.64 -1.13 -13.33
N ARG A 90 -12.11 -1.81 -12.30
CA ARG A 90 -10.86 -1.45 -11.63
C ARG A 90 -9.68 -1.61 -12.60
N ARG A 91 -8.79 -0.62 -12.62
CA ARG A 91 -7.50 -0.67 -13.33
C ARG A 91 -6.33 -0.81 -12.35
N GLU A 92 -5.14 -1.00 -12.92
CA GLU A 92 -3.89 -1.01 -12.14
C GLU A 92 -3.73 0.28 -11.31
N SER A 93 -3.07 0.13 -10.15
CA SER A 93 -2.74 1.27 -9.30
C SER A 93 -1.82 2.25 -10.04
N PRO A 94 -1.95 3.57 -9.82
CA PRO A 94 -1.12 4.54 -10.49
C PRO A 94 0.36 4.34 -10.16
N THR A 95 1.21 4.55 -11.14
CA THR A 95 2.65 4.65 -10.93
C THR A 95 2.98 5.92 -10.14
N MET A 96 4.20 6.01 -9.59
CA MET A 96 4.64 7.21 -8.88
C MET A 96 4.57 8.46 -9.78
N THR A 97 4.92 8.31 -11.06
CA THR A 97 4.85 9.41 -12.03
C THR A 97 3.42 9.87 -12.26
N GLU A 98 2.49 8.95 -12.50
CA GLU A 98 1.07 9.27 -12.71
C GLU A 98 0.45 9.91 -11.45
N PHE A 99 0.83 9.43 -10.27
CA PHE A 99 0.43 10.04 -9.00
C PHE A 99 0.93 11.49 -8.89
N LEU A 100 2.20 11.74 -9.21
CA LEU A 100 2.80 13.09 -9.18
C LEU A 100 2.22 14.00 -10.27
N CYS A 101 1.87 13.45 -11.43
CA CYS A 101 1.22 14.14 -12.54
C CYS A 101 -0.28 14.38 -12.33
N LYS A 102 -0.82 14.05 -11.13
CA LYS A 102 -2.22 14.29 -10.75
C LYS A 102 -3.23 13.48 -11.58
N GLU A 103 -2.83 12.33 -12.11
CA GLU A 103 -3.75 11.42 -12.81
C GLU A 103 -4.68 10.67 -11.84
N CYS A 104 -4.38 10.70 -10.53
CA CYS A 104 -5.27 10.23 -9.47
C CYS A 104 -5.77 11.41 -8.63
N PRO A 105 -6.97 11.96 -8.92
CA PRO A 105 -7.46 13.15 -8.23
C PRO A 105 -7.89 12.87 -6.78
N LYS A 106 -8.25 11.63 -6.44
CA LYS A 106 -8.75 11.26 -5.11
C LYS A 106 -8.27 9.88 -4.70
N ILE A 107 -7.81 9.78 -3.45
CA ILE A 107 -7.47 8.52 -2.81
C ILE A 107 -8.49 8.28 -1.70
N HIS A 108 -9.05 7.09 -1.69
CA HIS A 108 -9.93 6.61 -0.64
C HIS A 108 -9.13 5.66 0.24
N ILE A 109 -9.13 5.91 1.54
CA ILE A 109 -8.45 5.06 2.52
C ILE A 109 -9.48 4.62 3.55
N HIS A 110 -9.69 3.32 3.66
CA HIS A 110 -10.44 2.72 4.75
C HIS A 110 -9.46 2.16 5.77
N ILE A 111 -9.66 2.49 7.04
CA ILE A 111 -8.82 2.02 8.16
C ILE A 111 -9.76 1.43 9.20
N ASP A 112 -9.52 0.17 9.54
CA ASP A 112 -10.16 -0.50 10.67
C ASP A 112 -9.11 -0.83 11.74
N ARG A 113 -9.41 -0.47 13.00
CA ARG A 113 -8.50 -0.71 14.13
C ARG A 113 -8.96 -1.95 14.86
N ILE A 114 -8.16 -3.00 14.77
CA ILE A 114 -8.43 -4.29 15.41
C ILE A 114 -7.61 -4.37 16.69
N ASP A 115 -8.26 -4.66 17.81
CA ASP A 115 -7.56 -4.86 19.07
C ASP A 115 -6.83 -6.21 19.03
N LYS A 116 -5.64 -6.28 19.66
CA LYS A 116 -4.83 -7.51 19.66
C LYS A 116 -5.54 -8.70 20.29
N LYS A 117 -6.46 -8.47 21.22
CA LYS A 117 -7.28 -9.50 21.89
C LYS A 117 -8.29 -10.16 20.93
N ASP A 118 -8.64 -9.49 19.84
CA ASP A 118 -9.55 -10.02 18.82
C ASP A 118 -8.82 -10.87 17.76
N VAL A 119 -7.50 -11.00 17.86
CA VAL A 119 -6.66 -11.73 16.91
C VAL A 119 -6.36 -13.13 17.47
N PRO A 120 -6.76 -14.21 16.78
CA PRO A 120 -6.47 -15.56 17.23
C PRO A 120 -4.98 -15.87 17.24
N GLU A 121 -4.46 -16.51 18.29
CA GLU A 121 -3.04 -16.90 18.37
C GLU A 121 -2.72 -18.19 17.60
N GLU A 122 -3.68 -19.12 17.59
CA GLU A 122 -3.53 -20.40 16.91
C GLU A 122 -3.51 -20.20 15.39
N GLN A 123 -2.55 -20.85 14.73
CA GLN A 123 -2.31 -20.66 13.29
C GLN A 123 -3.55 -20.97 12.45
N GLU A 124 -4.29 -22.03 12.74
CA GLU A 124 -5.44 -22.42 11.93
C GLU A 124 -6.64 -21.46 12.12
N HIS A 125 -6.87 -20.99 13.35
CA HIS A 125 -7.86 -19.96 13.63
C HIS A 125 -7.50 -18.60 13.01
N MET A 126 -6.23 -18.21 13.10
CA MET A 126 -5.74 -17.00 12.44
C MET A 126 -5.88 -17.09 10.92
N ARG A 127 -5.79 -18.30 10.33
CA ARG A 127 -5.93 -18.50 8.89
C ARG A 127 -7.34 -18.15 8.43
N ARG A 128 -8.35 -18.66 9.16
CA ARG A 128 -9.77 -18.38 8.90
C ARG A 128 -10.07 -16.91 9.15
N TRP A 129 -9.67 -16.39 10.30
CA TRP A 129 -9.84 -14.98 10.65
C TRP A 129 -9.24 -14.04 9.59
N LEU A 130 -8.00 -14.28 9.15
CA LEU A 130 -7.36 -13.47 8.11
C LEU A 130 -8.12 -13.56 6.79
N HIS A 131 -8.68 -14.72 6.45
CA HIS A 131 -9.49 -14.88 5.26
C HIS A 131 -10.81 -14.09 5.35
N GLU A 132 -11.52 -14.19 6.48
CA GLU A 132 -12.75 -13.43 6.76
C GLU A 132 -12.51 -11.92 6.69
N ARG A 133 -11.36 -11.44 7.19
CA ARG A 133 -10.96 -10.04 7.03
C ARG A 133 -10.84 -9.63 5.57
N PHE A 134 -10.33 -10.51 4.72
CA PHE A 134 -10.23 -10.27 3.28
C PHE A 134 -11.57 -10.38 2.56
N GLU A 135 -12.50 -11.22 3.03
CA GLU A 135 -13.88 -11.26 2.52
C GLU A 135 -14.63 -9.95 2.79
N ILE A 136 -14.45 -9.37 3.98
CA ILE A 136 -15.01 -8.04 4.31
C ILE A 136 -14.47 -6.97 3.35
N LYS A 137 -13.17 -6.99 3.07
CA LYS A 137 -12.56 -6.08 2.08
C LYS A 137 -13.09 -6.31 0.68
N ASP A 138 -13.22 -7.56 0.26
CA ASP A 138 -13.73 -7.90 -1.07
C ASP A 138 -15.14 -7.37 -1.25
N LYS A 139 -16.03 -7.62 -0.29
CA LYS A 139 -17.40 -7.09 -0.29
C LYS A 139 -17.42 -5.57 -0.34
N MET A 140 -16.58 -4.91 0.45
CA MET A 140 -16.45 -3.46 0.46
C MET A 140 -15.99 -2.91 -0.90
N LEU A 141 -15.07 -3.59 -1.58
CA LEU A 141 -14.60 -3.21 -2.91
C LEU A 141 -15.66 -3.50 -3.99
N ILE A 142 -16.41 -4.60 -3.88
CA ILE A 142 -17.57 -4.88 -4.74
C ILE A 142 -18.58 -3.73 -4.64
N GLU A 143 -18.94 -3.31 -3.43
CA GLU A 143 -19.84 -2.17 -3.25
C GLU A 143 -19.23 -0.86 -3.79
N PHE A 144 -17.94 -0.63 -3.57
CA PHE A 144 -17.25 0.57 -4.06
C PHE A 144 -17.27 0.68 -5.60
N TYR A 145 -17.00 -0.41 -6.32
CA TYR A 145 -16.87 -0.42 -7.78
C TYR A 145 -18.17 -0.77 -8.52
N GLU A 146 -18.97 -1.69 -7.99
CA GLU A 146 -20.08 -2.36 -8.70
C GLU A 146 -21.46 -2.03 -8.10
N SER A 147 -21.56 -1.23 -7.03
CA SER A 147 -22.87 -0.88 -6.45
C SER A 147 -23.79 -0.25 -7.50
N PRO A 148 -25.06 -0.68 -7.62
CA PRO A 148 -26.05 -0.03 -8.50
C PRO A 148 -26.47 1.34 -7.97
N ASP A 149 -26.44 1.53 -6.65
CA ASP A 149 -26.75 2.79 -5.98
C ASP A 149 -25.59 3.80 -6.16
N PRO A 150 -25.83 4.95 -6.83
CA PRO A 150 -24.82 5.99 -7.04
C PRO A 150 -24.25 6.57 -5.74
N GLU A 151 -25.02 6.60 -4.66
CA GLU A 151 -24.59 7.17 -3.37
C GLU A 151 -23.59 6.27 -2.63
N ARG A 152 -23.63 4.97 -2.90
CA ARG A 152 -22.70 3.97 -2.35
C ARG A 152 -21.49 3.74 -3.23
N ARG A 153 -21.60 4.05 -4.53
CA ARG A 153 -20.48 3.94 -5.46
C ARG A 153 -19.38 4.94 -5.09
N LYS A 154 -18.12 4.53 -5.23
CA LYS A 154 -16.94 5.36 -4.89
C LYS A 154 -16.89 5.85 -3.44
N ARG A 155 -17.56 5.15 -2.51
CA ARG A 155 -17.58 5.51 -1.10
C ARG A 155 -17.39 4.27 -0.24
N PHE A 156 -16.46 4.35 0.71
CA PHE A 156 -16.33 3.34 1.75
C PHE A 156 -17.43 3.48 2.81
N PRO A 157 -17.83 2.38 3.47
CA PRO A 157 -18.81 2.42 4.54
C PRO A 157 -18.30 3.25 5.73
N GLY A 158 -19.24 3.82 6.49
CA GLY A 158 -18.94 4.56 7.72
C GLY A 158 -18.73 6.07 7.54
N LYS A 159 -18.14 6.70 8.57
CA LYS A 159 -17.88 8.14 8.59
C LYS A 159 -16.66 8.47 7.74
N SER A 160 -16.85 9.21 6.65
CA SER A 160 -15.76 9.65 5.79
C SER A 160 -15.25 11.04 6.19
N VAL A 161 -13.93 11.20 6.28
CA VAL A 161 -13.27 12.49 6.46
C VAL A 161 -12.57 12.86 5.16
N ASN A 162 -13.03 13.93 4.51
CA ASN A 162 -12.37 14.44 3.31
C ASN A 162 -11.23 15.38 3.72
N SER A 163 -10.00 14.90 3.65
CA SER A 163 -8.81 15.74 3.84
C SER A 163 -8.36 16.31 2.49
N LYS A 164 -8.48 17.63 2.32
CA LYS A 164 -7.86 18.32 1.18
C LYS A 164 -6.40 18.60 1.52
N LEU A 165 -5.49 18.23 0.63
CA LEU A 165 -4.09 18.64 0.73
C LEU A 165 -4.04 20.17 0.64
N SER A 166 -3.80 20.82 1.77
CA SER A 166 -3.76 22.28 1.83
C SER A 166 -2.49 22.78 1.18
N ILE A 167 -2.63 23.66 0.17
CA ILE A 167 -1.49 24.35 -0.46
C ILE A 167 -0.64 25.05 0.58
N LYS A 168 -1.23 25.56 1.68
CA LYS A 168 -0.49 26.20 2.77
C LYS A 168 0.54 25.29 3.44
N LYS A 169 0.34 23.96 3.41
CA LYS A 169 1.28 22.99 3.97
C LYS A 169 2.41 22.63 3.00
N THR A 170 2.18 22.73 1.69
CA THR A 170 3.16 22.35 0.66
C THR A 170 3.91 23.55 0.08
N LEU A 171 3.32 24.75 0.11
CA LEU A 171 3.88 25.97 -0.43
C LEU A 171 5.19 26.38 0.25
N PRO A 172 5.35 26.34 1.59
CA PRO A 172 6.61 26.71 2.22
C PRO A 172 7.76 25.81 1.79
N SER A 173 7.56 24.49 1.79
CA SER A 173 8.56 23.53 1.31
C SER A 173 8.88 23.73 -0.18
N MET A 174 7.86 23.98 -1.00
CA MET A 174 8.05 24.27 -2.43
C MET A 174 8.89 25.53 -2.61
N LEU A 175 8.55 26.63 -1.94
CA LEU A 175 9.25 27.91 -2.06
C LEU A 175 10.71 27.82 -1.59
N ILE A 176 10.96 27.13 -0.48
CA ILE A 176 12.33 26.91 0.03
C ILE A 176 13.12 26.10 -0.99
N LEU A 177 12.59 24.97 -1.47
CA LEU A 177 13.29 24.12 -2.42
C LEU A 177 13.51 24.84 -3.77
N SER A 178 12.50 25.54 -4.28
CA SER A 178 12.61 26.31 -5.52
C SER A 178 13.56 27.50 -5.36
N GLY A 179 13.58 28.16 -4.22
CA GLY A 179 14.48 29.28 -3.93
C GLY A 179 15.94 28.84 -3.85
N LEU A 180 16.22 27.76 -3.11
CA LEU A 180 17.57 27.17 -3.04
C LEU A 180 18.04 26.69 -4.42
N THR A 181 17.16 26.01 -5.15
CA THR A 181 17.48 25.51 -6.50
C THR A 181 17.71 26.66 -7.48
N ALA A 182 16.85 27.69 -7.46
CA ALA A 182 17.00 28.87 -8.30
C ALA A 182 18.32 29.61 -7.98
N GLY A 183 18.63 29.82 -6.69
CA GLY A 183 19.87 30.44 -6.26
C GLY A 183 21.11 29.68 -6.74
N MET A 184 21.09 28.35 -6.63
CA MET A 184 22.15 27.49 -7.18
C MET A 184 22.28 27.67 -8.70
N LEU A 185 21.16 27.66 -9.43
CA LEU A 185 21.13 27.76 -10.89
C LEU A 185 21.46 29.17 -11.42
N MET A 186 21.41 30.22 -10.60
CA MET A 186 21.84 31.56 -11.03
C MET A 186 23.37 31.64 -11.21
N THR A 187 24.14 30.80 -10.52
CA THR A 187 25.61 30.78 -10.60
C THR A 187 26.13 29.80 -11.65
N ASP A 188 27.22 30.15 -12.34
CA ASP A 188 27.86 29.24 -13.30
C ASP A 188 28.38 27.96 -12.64
N ALA A 189 28.93 28.08 -11.43
CA ALA A 189 29.39 26.94 -10.65
C ALA A 189 28.24 26.01 -10.27
N GLY A 190 27.11 26.55 -9.83
CA GLY A 190 25.93 25.76 -9.48
C GLY A 190 25.26 25.11 -10.69
N ARG A 191 25.20 25.78 -11.84
CA ARG A 191 24.73 25.15 -13.11
C ARG A 191 25.61 23.96 -13.50
N LYS A 192 26.94 24.15 -13.49
CA LYS A 192 27.89 23.07 -13.79
C LYS A 192 27.74 21.91 -12.80
N LEU A 193 27.63 22.20 -11.50
CA LEU A 193 27.42 21.19 -10.46
C LEU A 193 26.11 20.43 -10.66
N TYR A 194 25.00 21.11 -10.96
CA TYR A 194 23.70 20.49 -11.17
C TYR A 194 23.70 19.53 -12.36
N VAL A 195 24.20 19.98 -13.52
CA VAL A 195 24.29 19.17 -14.75
C VAL A 195 25.23 17.99 -14.55
N ASN A 196 26.41 18.22 -13.97
CA ASN A 196 27.37 17.17 -13.70
C ASN A 196 26.81 16.12 -12.73
N THR A 197 26.08 16.54 -11.69
CA THR A 197 25.46 15.60 -10.73
C THR A 197 24.44 14.70 -11.43
N TRP A 198 23.63 15.25 -12.33
CA TRP A 198 22.69 14.47 -13.15
C TRP A 198 23.39 13.50 -14.09
N ILE A 199 24.40 13.95 -14.83
CA ILE A 199 25.16 13.12 -15.78
C ILE A 199 25.90 12.01 -15.03
N TYR A 200 26.71 12.35 -14.03
CA TYR A 200 27.48 11.37 -13.27
C TYR A 200 26.58 10.43 -12.48
N GLY A 201 25.50 10.93 -11.88
CA GLY A 201 24.53 10.11 -11.16
C GLY A 201 23.84 9.09 -12.07
N THR A 202 23.47 9.50 -13.29
CA THR A 202 22.86 8.59 -14.29
C THR A 202 23.87 7.57 -14.79
N LEU A 203 25.11 8.00 -15.10
CA LEU A 203 26.18 7.10 -15.56
C LEU A 203 26.55 6.08 -14.49
N LEU A 204 26.71 6.50 -13.22
CA LEU A 204 26.95 5.58 -12.10
C LEU A 204 25.77 4.62 -11.90
N GLY A 205 24.53 5.11 -12.01
CA GLY A 205 23.34 4.29 -11.93
C GLY A 205 23.31 3.20 -13.01
N CYS A 206 23.55 3.58 -14.26
CA CYS A 206 23.64 2.64 -15.38
C CYS A 206 24.79 1.64 -15.16
N LEU A 207 25.98 2.10 -14.80
CA LEU A 207 27.14 1.22 -14.54
C LEU A 207 26.86 0.22 -13.42
N TRP A 208 26.24 0.67 -12.32
CA TRP A 208 25.87 -0.17 -11.19
C TRP A 208 24.86 -1.26 -11.56
N VAL A 209 23.87 -0.92 -12.40
CA VAL A 209 22.90 -1.87 -12.92
C VAL A 209 23.58 -2.90 -13.83
N THR A 210 24.50 -2.48 -14.69
CA THR A 210 25.24 -3.39 -15.60
C THR A 210 26.20 -4.31 -14.85
N ILE A 211 26.80 -3.88 -13.74
CA ILE A 211 27.72 -4.71 -12.93
C ILE A 211 26.96 -5.74 -12.07
N LYS A 212 25.69 -5.46 -11.71
CA LYS A 212 24.85 -6.36 -10.91
C LYS A 212 23.92 -7.27 -11.72
N ALA A 213 23.80 -7.05 -13.02
CA ALA A 213 23.09 -7.94 -13.96
C ALA A 213 24.01 -9.08 -14.40
#